data_AF-E3TRY0-F1
#
_entry.id   AF-E3TRY0-F1
#
_cell.length_a   1.000
_cell.length_b   1.000
_cell.length_c   1.000
_cell.angle_alpha   90.00
_cell.angle_beta   90.00
_cell.angle_gamma   90.00
#
_symmetry.space_group_name_H-M   'P 1'
#
loop_
_entity.id
_entity.type
_entity.pdbx_description
1 polymer ?
#
loop_
_entity_poly.entity_id
_entity_poly.type
_entity_poly.pdbx_seq_one_letter_code
_entity_poly.pdbx_strand_id
1 'polypeptide(L)' 'LVTDIPATTGARFGQEVVCYESPRPSMGIHRMVFVLFRQLGRQTVYAPGWRQNFNTRDFAEL' A
#
# COMPACT_ATOMS: atom_id res chain seq x y z
N LEU A 1 2.21 3.11 0.92
CA LEU A 1 2.30 1.63 0.86
C LEU A 1 3.24 1.21 1.97
N VAL A 2 2.75 0.39 2.90
CA VAL A 2 3.53 -0.11 4.03
C VAL A 2 3.57 -1.63 3.95
N THR A 3 4.75 -2.21 3.95
CA THR A 3 4.99 -3.65 3.89
C THR A 3 5.52 -4.16 5.23
N ASP A 4 5.64 -5.49 5.36
CA ASP A 4 6.32 -6.17 6.47
C ASP A 4 5.77 -5.84 7.87
N ILE A 5 4.47 -5.50 7.94
CA ILE A 5 3.78 -5.26 9.21
C ILE A 5 3.70 -6.58 9.99
N PRO A 6 4.30 -6.68 11.19
CA PRO A 6 4.16 -7.88 12.01
C PRO A 6 2.69 -8.11 12.41
N ALA A 7 2.25 -9.38 12.40
CA ALA A 7 0.92 -9.74 12.87
C ALA A 7 0.66 -9.16 14.26
N THR A 8 -0.60 -8.80 14.54
CA THR A 8 -1.08 -8.14 15.77
C THR A 8 -0.50 -6.76 16.08
N THR A 9 0.32 -6.18 15.18
CA THR A 9 0.82 -4.80 15.28
C THR A 9 0.10 -3.86 14.30
N GLY A 10 0.75 -2.82 13.79
CA GLY A 10 0.17 -1.88 12.85
C GLY A 10 1.22 -1.22 11.95
N ALA A 11 0.77 -0.37 11.02
CA ALA A 11 1.62 0.23 9.98
C ALA A 11 2.87 0.95 10.50
N ARG A 12 2.87 1.47 11.74
CA ARG A 12 4.05 2.08 12.37
C ARG A 12 5.21 1.12 12.63
N PHE A 13 4.94 -0.19 12.62
CA PHE A 13 5.93 -1.25 12.83
C PHE A 13 6.35 -1.93 11.51
N GLY A 14 5.75 -1.53 10.39
CA GLY A 14 6.12 -2.01 9.06
C GLY A 14 7.15 -1.10 8.39
N GLN A 15 7.50 -1.45 7.15
CA GLN A 15 8.38 -0.66 6.29
C GLN A 15 7.55 0.21 5.34
N GLU A 16 7.66 1.53 5.46
CA GLU A 16 7.05 2.46 4.51
C GLU A 16 7.88 2.50 3.22
N VAL A 17 7.40 1.82 2.18
CA VAL A 17 8.07 1.76 0.87
C VAL A 17 7.54 2.81 -0.12
N VAL A 18 6.35 3.37 0.16
CA VAL A 18 5.82 4.55 -0.54
C VAL A 18 5.20 5.46 0.51
N CYS A 19 5.77 6.66 0.68
CA CYS A 19 5.35 7.62 1.70
C CYS A 19 3.85 7.96 1.59
N TYR A 20 3.17 8.09 2.73
CA TYR A 20 1.80 8.60 2.74
C TYR A 20 1.73 10.00 2.12
N GLU A 21 0.73 10.20 1.26
CA GLU A 21 0.42 11.50 0.67
C GLU A 21 -1.05 11.80 0.95
N SER A 22 -1.31 12.89 1.66
CA SER A 22 -2.66 13.29 2.02
C SER A 22 -3.51 13.49 0.77
N PRO A 23 -4.72 12.88 0.65
CA PRO A 23 -5.58 13.06 -0.50
C PRO A 23 -5.93 14.53 -0.74
N ARG A 24 -5.81 14.99 -2.00
CA ARG A 24 -6.17 16.34 -2.45
C ARG A 24 -7.05 16.24 -3.71
N PRO A 25 -8.30 15.78 -3.60
CA PRO A 25 -9.18 15.64 -4.76
C PRO A 25 -9.44 17.02 -5.39
N SER A 26 -9.27 17.13 -6.71
CA SER A 26 -9.48 18.39 -7.44
C SER A 26 -10.93 18.60 -7.87
N MET A 27 -11.69 17.53 -8.08
CA MET A 27 -13.07 17.60 -8.56
C MET A 27 -13.87 16.34 -8.21
N GLY A 28 -15.12 16.51 -7.78
CA GLY A 28 -16.05 15.41 -7.46
C GLY A 28 -15.75 14.69 -6.14
N ILE A 29 -16.43 13.56 -5.91
CA ILE A 29 -16.28 12.73 -4.71
C ILE A 29 -15.36 11.55 -5.02
N HIS A 30 -14.32 11.38 -4.22
CA HIS A 30 -13.31 10.33 -4.40
C HIS A 30 -13.44 9.26 -3.31
N ARG A 31 -13.10 8.02 -3.64
CA ARG A 31 -13.05 6.90 -2.69
C ARG A 31 -11.60 6.66 -2.30
N MET A 32 -11.33 6.67 -1.01
CA MET A 32 -10.01 6.40 -0.45
C MET A 32 -10.09 5.01 0.19
N VAL A 33 -9.32 4.07 -0.35
CA VAL A 33 -9.45 2.65 -0.01
C VAL A 33 -8.19 2.18 0.70
N PHE A 34 -8.37 1.50 1.83
CA PHE A 34 -7.30 0.76 2.50
C PHE A 34 -7.52 -0.73 2.27
N VAL A 35 -6.46 -1.45 1.90
CA VAL A 35 -6.47 -2.89 1.66
C VAL A 35 -5.31 -3.52 2.41
N LEU A 36 -5.52 -4.69 3.00
CA LEU A 36 -4.51 -5.44 3.75
C LEU A 36 -4.34 -6.83 3.13
N PHE A 37 -3.10 -7.21 2.85
CA PHE A 37 -2.73 -8.53 2.34
C PHE A 37 -1.86 -9.27 3.36
N ARG A 38 -2.00 -10.59 3.44
CA ARG A 38 -1.04 -11.43 4.17
C ARG A 38 0.11 -11.79 3.23
N GLN A 39 1.31 -11.31 3.56
CA GLN A 39 2.52 -11.64 2.79
C GLN A 39 2.94 -13.09 2.99
N LEU A 40 3.57 -13.68 1.97
CA LEU A 40 4.18 -15.03 2.05
C LEU A 40 5.44 -15.04 2.93
N GLY A 41 6.14 -13.91 3.01
CA GLY A 41 7.31 -13.72 3.86
C GLY A 41 7.61 -12.24 4.08
N ARG A 42 8.60 -11.94 4.92
CA ARG A 42 9.13 -10.58 5.05
C ARG A 42 10.00 -10.25 3.84
N GLN A 43 10.05 -8.98 3.45
CA GLN A 43 10.90 -8.47 2.37
C GLN A 43 10.61 -9.12 1.00
N THR A 44 9.39 -9.61 0.79
CA THR A 44 8.96 -10.21 -0.49
C THR A 44 8.15 -9.24 -1.37
N VAL A 45 7.80 -8.06 -0.84
CA VAL A 45 6.93 -7.09 -1.53
C VAL A 45 7.70 -5.80 -1.76
N TYR A 46 7.61 -5.28 -2.98
CA TYR A 46 8.37 -4.12 -3.44
C TYR A 46 7.45 -2.95 -3.82
N ALA A 47 8.00 -1.74 -3.78
CA ALA A 47 7.27 -0.55 -4.22
C ALA A 47 7.05 -0.57 -5.74
N PRO A 48 5.90 -0.05 -6.22
CA PRO A 48 5.73 0.25 -7.63
C PRO A 48 6.65 1.41 -8.04
N GLY A 49 7.01 1.48 -9.32
CA GLY A 49 7.85 2.56 -9.86
C GLY A 49 7.15 3.93 -9.87
N TRP A 50 5.82 3.97 -9.82
CA TRP A 50 5.03 5.20 -9.88
C TRP A 50 3.67 5.05 -9.16
N ARG A 51 3.05 6.17 -8.80
CA ARG A 51 1.75 6.20 -8.08
C ARG A 51 0.53 6.12 -9.01
N GLN A 52 0.65 6.72 -10.21
CA GLN A 52 -0.46 6.88 -11.14
C GLN A 52 -0.82 5.53 -11.79
N ASN A 53 -2.07 5.30 -12.15
CA ASN A 53 -2.46 4.04 -12.83
C ASN A 53 -2.08 2.76 -12.05
N PHE A 54 -1.96 2.85 -10.72
CA PHE A 54 -1.71 1.68 -9.88
C PHE A 54 -2.95 0.78 -9.84
N ASN A 55 -2.77 -0.51 -10.10
CA ASN A 55 -3.81 -1.52 -9.99
C ASN A 55 -3.55 -2.43 -8.80
N THR A 56 -4.46 -2.45 -7.83
CA THR A 56 -4.34 -3.24 -6.60
C THR A 56 -4.48 -4.75 -6.84
N ARG A 57 -5.19 -5.17 -7.89
CA ARG A 57 -5.34 -6.61 -8.21
C ARG A 57 -4.04 -7.16 -8.78
N ASP A 58 -3.52 -6.52 -9.81
CA ASP A 58 -2.25 -6.91 -10.45
C ASP A 58 -1.10 -6.92 -9.43
N PHE A 59 -1.09 -5.98 -8.48
CA PHE A 59 -0.10 -5.94 -7.39
C PHE A 59 -0.18 -7.15 -6.45
N ALA A 60 -1.35 -7.76 -6.26
CA ALA A 60 -1.56 -8.89 -5.36
C ALA A 60 -1.32 -10.26 -6.02
N GLU A 61 -1.23 -10.30 -7.35
CA GLU A 61 -0.92 -11.51 -8.12
C GLU A 61 0.60 -11.79 -8.22
N LEU A 62 1.42 -10.85 -7.71
CA LEU A 62 2.89 -10.86 -7.76
C LEU A 62 3.53 -11.70 -6.64
#